data_AF-A0A924URU9-F1
#
_entry.id   AF-A0A924URU9-F1
#
_cell.length_a   1.000
_cell.length_b   1.000
_cell.length_c   1.000
_cell.angle_alpha   90.00
_cell.angle_beta   90.00
_cell.angle_gamma   90.00
#
_symmetry.space_group_name_H-M   'P 1'
#
loop_
_entity.id
_entity.type
_entity.pdbx_description
1 polymer ?
#
loop_
_entity_poly.entity_id
_entity_poly.type
_entity_poly.pdbx_seq_one_letter_code
_entity_poly.pdbx_strand_id
1 'polypeptide(L)'
;MRKILLFPMVLCWIICGSCKKNDGANPYDPNTKITVSLFPKVISFAPATGKTGDTVEITGVNFTDATAVTFGSKPAASFTINSSTSITAVIGSGSTGTVAVSNIKGTKTLPGFTYIPPIVPVENPNLALNKPATASSSFNDPGLSVDGNIGTRWSIAAATENEWYMVDLLSIKKINRIDIKWEGAYASDYALQVSTDKINFTTVYSTSTFTGGDVSNRFAAVDAQYVKILLRKSALPYPMSFWEFEVYADVPPVNLALNKTATASSSFNAESLSIDGNLGTRWSIAAATENEWYKVDLGKEENISRVDIKWEGAYASDYALQVSTDNIVFTTVYATSTFTGGDSSNSFTAVNARYVKILLNKSALPYPMSFWEFEVYNK
;
A
#
# COMPACT_ATOMS: atom_id res chain seq x y z
N MET A 1 -56.63 4.12 71.44
CA MET A 1 -55.65 3.04 71.64
C MET A 1 -54.42 3.39 70.81
N ARG A 2 -53.19 3.62 71.28
CA ARG A 2 -52.54 3.55 72.61
C ARG A 2 -51.48 4.68 72.69
N LYS A 3 -51.57 5.50 73.75
CA LYS A 3 -50.55 6.26 74.55
C LYS A 3 -49.55 7.16 73.79
N ILE A 4 -49.53 8.50 73.85
CA ILE A 4 -49.62 9.52 74.94
C ILE A 4 -48.63 9.32 76.09
N LEU A 5 -47.69 10.29 76.25
CA LEU A 5 -47.31 11.05 77.48
C LEU A 5 -46.00 11.82 77.20
N LEU A 6 -46.04 13.14 76.99
CA LEU A 6 -45.94 14.27 77.94
C LEU A 6 -44.51 14.53 78.51
N PHE A 7 -43.97 15.72 78.19
CA PHE A 7 -43.28 16.77 79.00
C PHE A 7 -42.59 16.39 80.35
N PRO A 8 -41.63 17.17 80.94
CA PRO A 8 -41.13 18.52 80.64
C PRO A 8 -39.59 18.78 80.86
N MET A 9 -39.15 19.98 80.44
CA MET A 9 -38.29 20.98 81.14
C MET A 9 -37.11 20.57 82.08
N VAL A 10 -35.89 20.83 81.60
CA VAL A 10 -34.76 21.61 82.21
C VAL A 10 -34.07 21.18 83.55
N LEU A 11 -32.73 21.03 83.42
CA LEU A 11 -31.59 21.22 84.36
C LEU A 11 -31.13 20.10 85.32
N CYS A 12 -29.93 19.54 85.07
CA CYS A 12 -28.79 19.46 86.03
C CYS A 12 -27.48 19.01 85.31
N TRP A 13 -26.33 19.18 85.95
CA TRP A 13 -24.99 19.53 85.43
C TRP A 13 -23.93 18.36 85.42
N ILE A 14 -23.01 18.35 84.43
CA ILE A 14 -21.58 17.85 84.34
C ILE A 14 -21.30 16.32 84.64
N ILE A 15 -20.54 15.48 83.89
CA ILE A 15 -19.11 15.46 83.46
C ILE A 15 -18.84 14.39 82.36
N CYS A 16 -17.94 14.73 81.42
CA CYS A 16 -17.08 13.95 80.49
C CYS A 16 -17.63 12.82 79.59
N GLY A 17 -17.34 12.96 78.29
CA GLY A 17 -17.34 11.88 77.30
C GLY A 17 -16.94 12.40 75.92
N SER A 18 -15.65 12.73 75.76
CA SER A 18 -15.01 13.35 74.61
C SER A 18 -15.38 12.74 73.25
N CYS A 19 -15.62 13.61 72.25
CA CYS A 19 -15.48 13.30 70.83
C CYS A 19 -14.11 12.67 70.59
N LYS A 20 -14.06 11.43 70.08
CA LYS A 20 -12.85 10.87 69.49
C LYS A 20 -12.67 11.46 68.10
N LYS A 21 -11.83 12.49 68.07
CA LYS A 21 -10.96 12.92 66.97
C LYS A 21 -10.34 11.68 66.30
N ASN A 22 -10.48 11.58 64.98
CA ASN A 22 -9.60 10.88 64.01
C ASN A 22 -10.18 10.95 62.57
N ASP A 23 -10.94 12.01 62.27
CA ASP A 23 -10.69 13.00 61.21
C ASP A 23 -9.70 12.54 60.12
N GLY A 24 -10.13 12.31 58.88
CA GLY A 24 -10.60 13.42 58.06
C GLY A 24 -9.42 14.34 57.78
N ALA A 25 -8.72 14.12 56.67
CA ALA A 25 -7.64 14.96 56.21
C ALA A 25 -8.09 16.43 56.25
N ASN A 26 -7.47 17.20 57.14
CA ASN A 26 -7.54 18.65 57.10
C ASN A 26 -6.83 19.10 55.81
N PRO A 27 -7.49 19.79 54.87
CA PRO A 27 -6.84 20.31 53.66
C PRO A 27 -5.76 21.38 53.96
N TYR A 28 -5.65 21.80 55.22
CA TYR A 28 -4.71 22.79 55.75
C TYR A 28 -4.00 22.28 57.02
N ASP A 29 -3.61 21.01 57.11
CA ASP A 29 -2.66 20.58 58.15
C ASP A 29 -1.22 20.90 57.68
N PRO A 30 -0.55 21.93 58.24
CA PRO A 30 0.82 22.26 57.87
C PRO A 30 1.83 21.15 58.23
N ASN A 31 1.42 20.10 58.95
CA ASN A 31 2.25 18.96 59.31
C ASN A 31 2.06 17.73 58.40
N THR A 32 1.14 17.77 57.43
CA THR A 32 1.05 16.71 56.42
C THR A 32 2.26 16.83 55.50
N LYS A 33 3.20 15.89 55.64
CA LYS A 33 4.45 15.89 54.86
C LYS A 33 4.13 15.72 53.38
N ILE A 34 4.28 16.80 52.60
CA ILE A 34 4.15 16.75 51.14
C ILE A 34 5.25 15.83 50.60
N THR A 35 4.87 14.67 50.08
CA THR A 35 5.79 13.75 49.40
C THR A 35 5.80 14.06 47.90
N VAL A 36 6.90 14.60 47.40
CA VAL A 36 7.11 14.82 45.97
C VAL A 36 7.62 13.52 45.34
N SER A 37 6.93 13.03 44.31
CA SER A 37 7.40 11.86 43.55
C SER A 37 8.67 12.21 42.80
N LEU A 38 9.67 11.32 42.87
CA LEU A 38 10.95 11.44 42.14
C LEU A 38 11.00 10.55 40.88
N PHE A 39 9.91 9.83 40.58
CA PHE A 39 9.79 9.11 39.31
C PHE A 39 9.72 10.12 38.15
N PRO A 40 10.30 9.81 36.99
CA PRO A 40 10.08 10.61 35.80
C PRO A 40 8.60 10.58 35.46
N LYS A 41 8.04 11.64 34.88
CA LYS A 41 6.69 11.61 34.33
C LYS A 41 6.70 12.29 32.97
N VAL A 42 6.38 11.52 31.93
CA VAL A 42 6.17 12.03 30.58
C VAL A 42 4.78 12.65 30.51
N ILE A 43 4.70 13.92 30.12
CA ILE A 43 3.45 14.69 29.99
C ILE A 43 3.03 14.78 28.51
N SER A 44 3.99 15.02 27.62
CA SER A 44 3.78 15.03 26.17
C SER A 44 5.06 14.71 25.43
N PHE A 45 4.93 14.40 24.14
CA PHE A 45 6.05 14.29 23.21
C PHE A 45 5.61 14.72 21.81
N ALA A 46 6.53 15.26 21.01
CA ALA A 46 6.27 15.66 19.64
C ALA A 46 7.53 15.51 18.76
N PRO A 47 7.40 15.05 17.50
CA PRO A 47 6.18 14.52 16.88
C PRO A 47 5.75 13.17 17.48
N ALA A 48 4.45 12.83 17.37
CA ALA A 48 3.92 11.54 17.84
C ALA A 48 4.22 10.39 16.86
N THR A 49 4.74 10.70 15.68
CA THR A 49 5.11 9.72 14.65
C THR A 49 6.52 10.02 14.16
N GLY A 50 7.35 9.00 13.95
CA GLY A 50 8.70 9.18 13.40
C GLY A 50 9.38 7.87 12.99
N LYS A 51 10.44 7.99 12.19
CA LYS A 51 11.31 6.89 11.74
C LYS A 51 12.70 6.98 12.40
N THR A 52 13.54 5.98 12.18
CA THR A 52 14.92 5.99 12.66
C THR A 52 15.67 7.24 12.22
N GLY A 53 16.35 7.89 13.16
CA GLY A 53 17.09 9.14 12.94
C GLY A 53 16.27 10.42 13.18
N ASP A 54 14.93 10.34 13.20
CA ASP A 54 14.10 11.48 13.56
C ASP A 54 14.28 11.83 15.04
N THR A 55 14.04 13.09 15.37
CA THR A 55 14.15 13.62 16.74
C THR A 55 12.76 13.86 17.32
N VAL A 56 12.56 13.45 18.57
CA VAL A 56 11.34 13.70 19.35
C VAL A 56 11.70 14.50 20.60
N GLU A 57 10.99 15.61 20.82
CA GLU A 57 11.02 16.35 22.07
C GLU A 57 10.04 15.72 23.06
N ILE A 58 10.50 15.47 24.28
CA ILE A 58 9.75 14.84 25.36
C ILE A 58 9.65 15.83 26.51
N THR A 59 8.42 16.23 26.86
CA THR A 59 8.14 17.17 27.94
C THR A 59 7.60 16.42 29.15
N GLY A 60 8.08 16.76 30.34
CA GLY A 60 7.73 16.05 31.56
C GLY A 60 8.26 16.69 32.83
N VAL A 61 8.50 15.86 33.85
CA VAL A 61 9.14 16.25 35.12
C VAL A 61 10.10 15.16 35.61
N ASN A 62 11.06 15.56 36.45
CA ASN A 62 12.09 14.70 37.05
C ASN A 62 13.04 14.04 36.04
N PHE A 63 13.44 14.77 35.00
CA PHE A 63 14.32 14.30 33.93
C PHE A 63 15.81 14.53 34.15
N THR A 64 16.23 15.30 35.17
CA THR A 64 17.63 15.68 35.40
C THR A 64 18.60 14.50 35.43
N ASP A 65 18.16 13.36 35.99
CA ASP A 65 18.96 12.14 36.12
C ASP A 65 18.40 11.00 35.24
N ALA A 66 17.79 11.33 34.10
CA ALA A 66 17.27 10.34 33.19
C ALA A 66 18.41 9.45 32.63
N THR A 67 18.23 8.13 32.69
CA THR A 67 19.24 7.15 32.28
C THR A 67 18.88 6.43 30.99
N ALA A 68 17.61 6.47 30.58
CA ALA A 68 17.16 5.85 29.33
C ALA A 68 15.88 6.49 28.81
N VAL A 69 15.78 6.52 27.47
CA VAL A 69 14.56 6.83 26.73
C VAL A 69 14.26 5.67 25.79
N THR A 70 12.99 5.27 25.67
CA THR A 70 12.55 4.26 24.70
C THR A 70 11.35 4.76 23.89
N PHE A 71 11.26 4.28 22.65
CA PHE A 71 10.11 4.43 21.76
C PHE A 71 9.50 3.06 21.50
N GLY A 72 8.30 2.83 22.02
CA GLY A 72 7.76 1.49 22.19
C GLY A 72 8.62 0.70 23.18
N SER A 73 9.06 -0.49 22.78
CA SER A 73 9.97 -1.35 23.55
C SER A 73 11.45 -1.20 23.16
N LYS A 74 11.79 -0.26 22.27
CA LYS A 74 13.15 -0.10 21.73
C LYS A 74 13.84 1.15 22.29
N PRO A 75 15.12 1.05 22.68
CA PRO A 75 15.90 2.23 23.08
C PRO A 75 15.93 3.32 22.01
N ALA A 76 15.93 4.57 22.44
CA ALA A 76 16.38 5.68 21.61
C ALA A 76 17.83 5.46 21.17
N ALA A 77 18.20 5.93 19.98
CA ALA A 77 19.59 5.89 19.51
C ALA A 77 20.49 6.76 20.38
N SER A 78 19.97 7.92 20.79
CA SER A 78 20.59 8.84 21.75
C SER A 78 19.51 9.72 22.38
N PHE A 79 19.84 10.38 23.49
CA PHE A 79 19.01 11.44 24.06
C PHE A 79 19.87 12.47 24.80
N THR A 80 19.39 13.70 24.85
CA THR A 80 19.99 14.83 25.55
C THR A 80 18.98 15.35 26.56
N ILE A 81 19.40 15.48 27.82
CA ILE A 81 18.60 16.11 28.87
C ILE A 81 18.80 17.62 28.74
N ASN A 82 17.78 18.34 28.29
CA ASN A 82 17.85 19.80 28.13
C ASN A 82 17.58 20.50 29.47
N SER A 83 16.66 19.95 30.27
CA SER A 83 16.30 20.44 31.59
C SER A 83 15.63 19.34 32.42
N SER A 84 15.23 19.63 33.66
CA SER A 84 14.43 18.72 34.49
C SER A 84 13.05 18.40 33.90
N THR A 85 12.63 19.09 32.84
CA THR A 85 11.31 18.97 32.21
C THR A 85 11.34 18.74 30.70
N SER A 86 12.52 18.71 30.05
CA SER A 86 12.64 18.51 28.60
C SER A 86 13.81 17.58 28.26
N ILE A 87 13.54 16.62 27.38
CA ILE A 87 14.54 15.73 26.76
C ILE A 87 14.37 15.79 25.24
N THR A 88 15.47 15.86 24.52
CA THR A 88 15.52 15.63 23.07
C THR A 88 16.03 14.21 22.82
N ALA A 89 15.27 13.35 22.15
CA ALA A 89 15.67 11.96 21.89
C ALA A 89 15.64 11.62 20.39
N VAL A 90 16.65 10.90 19.92
CA VAL A 90 16.74 10.44 18.53
C VAL A 90 16.21 9.00 18.45
N ILE A 91 15.29 8.75 17.52
CA ILE A 91 14.66 7.44 17.35
C ILE A 91 15.70 6.44 16.80
N GLY A 92 15.89 5.34 17.53
CA GLY A 92 16.71 4.20 17.10
C GLY A 92 15.93 3.25 16.20
N SER A 93 16.02 1.95 16.45
CA SER A 93 15.23 0.95 15.69
C SER A 93 13.72 1.04 15.94
N GLY A 94 13.29 1.79 16.97
CA GLY A 94 11.91 2.17 17.28
C GLY A 94 10.86 1.05 17.32
N SER A 95 9.70 1.33 17.92
CA SER A 95 8.49 0.51 17.79
C SER A 95 7.29 1.37 18.14
N THR A 96 6.13 1.11 17.53
CA THR A 96 4.88 1.76 17.90
C THR A 96 4.50 1.38 19.33
N GLY A 97 4.06 2.34 20.13
CA GLY A 97 3.68 2.13 21.53
C GLY A 97 3.92 3.35 22.41
N THR A 98 4.57 3.14 23.55
CA THR A 98 4.82 4.19 24.54
C THR A 98 6.16 4.88 24.36
N VAL A 99 6.22 6.19 24.62
CA VAL A 99 7.48 6.84 24.99
C VAL A 99 7.73 6.63 26.47
N ALA A 100 8.90 6.10 26.84
CA ALA A 100 9.28 5.88 28.23
C ALA A 100 10.53 6.68 28.59
N VAL A 101 10.55 7.21 29.81
CA VAL A 101 11.75 7.80 30.43
C VAL A 101 12.03 7.06 31.73
N SER A 102 13.29 6.73 31.96
CA SER A 102 13.76 6.04 33.18
C SER A 102 14.75 6.90 33.93
N ASN A 103 14.72 6.85 35.25
CA ASN A 103 15.79 7.31 36.14
C ASN A 103 16.02 6.26 37.23
N ILE A 104 16.87 6.54 38.23
CA ILE A 104 17.19 5.59 39.32
C ILE A 104 15.98 5.17 40.18
N LYS A 105 14.88 5.93 40.16
CA LYS A 105 13.65 5.57 40.88
C LYS A 105 12.77 4.63 40.08
N GLY A 106 12.88 4.65 38.75
CA GLY A 106 12.22 3.72 37.85
C GLY A 106 11.78 4.37 36.55
N THR A 107 10.90 3.68 35.84
CA THR A 107 10.43 4.05 34.50
C THR A 107 8.96 4.49 34.54
N LYS A 108 8.61 5.51 33.75
CA LYS A 108 7.23 5.86 33.43
C LYS A 108 7.06 6.06 31.94
N THR A 109 5.84 5.81 31.47
CA THR A 109 5.49 5.70 30.06
C THR A 109 4.32 6.61 29.72
N LEU A 110 4.30 7.15 28.51
CA LEU A 110 3.13 7.77 27.89
C LEU A 110 2.85 7.08 26.55
N PRO A 111 1.65 6.51 26.32
CA PRO A 111 1.30 5.90 25.04
C PRO A 111 1.11 6.94 23.93
N GLY A 112 1.08 6.48 22.67
CA GLY A 112 0.69 7.28 21.52
C GLY A 112 1.79 7.54 20.50
N PHE A 113 2.97 6.90 20.62
CA PHE A 113 4.02 7.00 19.63
C PHE A 113 3.81 5.99 18.50
N THR A 114 3.90 6.43 17.25
CA THR A 114 3.82 5.60 16.04
C THR A 114 5.18 5.55 15.36
N TYR A 115 5.79 4.37 15.31
CA TYR A 115 7.04 4.19 14.60
C TYR A 115 6.77 3.89 13.12
N ILE A 116 7.46 4.60 12.23
CA ILE A 116 7.46 4.30 10.80
C ILE A 116 8.65 3.36 10.53
N PRO A 117 8.41 2.05 10.32
CA PRO A 117 9.49 1.14 9.97
C PRO A 117 10.10 1.51 8.61
N PRO A 118 11.39 1.21 8.39
CA PRO A 118 11.96 1.32 7.05
C PRO A 118 11.18 0.43 6.09
N ILE A 119 10.92 0.95 4.89
CA ILE A 119 10.35 0.15 3.80
C ILE A 119 11.42 -0.86 3.39
N VAL A 120 11.22 -2.13 3.71
CA VAL A 120 12.02 -3.22 3.15
C VAL A 120 11.63 -3.34 1.68
N PRO A 121 12.55 -3.18 0.71
CA PRO A 121 12.24 -3.40 -0.69
C PRO A 121 11.69 -4.81 -0.86
N VAL A 122 10.51 -4.94 -1.47
CA VAL A 122 10.02 -6.25 -1.89
C VAL A 122 10.92 -6.69 -3.03
N GLU A 123 11.79 -7.66 -2.78
CA GLU A 123 12.60 -8.25 -3.84
C GLU A 123 11.70 -8.96 -4.84
N ASN A 124 11.86 -8.65 -6.13
CA ASN A 124 11.26 -9.40 -7.22
C ASN A 124 12.38 -10.04 -8.07
N PRO A 125 12.99 -11.13 -7.58
CA PRO A 125 14.09 -11.79 -8.27
C PRO A 125 13.63 -12.44 -9.57
N ASN A 126 14.53 -12.56 -10.55
CA ASN A 126 14.31 -13.41 -11.72
C ASN A 126 14.19 -14.87 -11.28
N LEU A 127 12.97 -15.41 -11.37
CA LEU A 127 12.63 -16.78 -10.98
C LEU A 127 13.25 -17.82 -11.91
N ALA A 128 13.57 -17.45 -13.16
CA ALA A 128 14.24 -18.31 -14.13
C ALA A 128 15.75 -18.39 -13.90
N LEU A 129 16.34 -17.48 -13.12
CA LEU A 129 17.79 -17.43 -12.90
C LEU A 129 18.35 -18.78 -12.43
N ASN A 130 19.32 -19.31 -13.17
CA ASN A 130 19.99 -20.59 -13.00
C ASN A 130 19.02 -21.79 -12.93
N LYS A 131 17.88 -21.71 -13.60
CA LYS A 131 16.91 -22.83 -13.68
C LYS A 131 17.17 -23.70 -14.90
N PRO A 132 16.80 -25.00 -14.86
CA PRO A 132 16.94 -25.86 -16.03
C PRO A 132 16.17 -25.32 -17.24
N ALA A 133 16.85 -25.24 -18.37
CA ALA A 133 16.30 -24.83 -19.65
C ALA A 133 16.41 -25.95 -20.68
N THR A 134 15.42 -26.06 -21.56
CA THR A 134 15.37 -27.03 -22.66
C THR A 134 14.76 -26.37 -23.90
N ALA A 135 15.06 -26.91 -25.08
CA ALA A 135 14.51 -26.41 -26.34
C ALA A 135 14.27 -27.54 -27.35
N SER A 136 13.51 -27.26 -28.40
CA SER A 136 13.32 -28.19 -29.54
C SER A 136 14.62 -28.48 -30.26
N SER A 137 15.44 -27.45 -30.45
CA SER A 137 16.77 -27.53 -31.06
C SER A 137 17.69 -26.51 -30.40
N SER A 138 18.99 -26.70 -30.51
CA SER A 138 19.97 -25.83 -29.86
C SER A 138 21.31 -25.87 -30.57
N PHE A 139 21.84 -24.70 -30.92
CA PHE A 139 23.23 -24.56 -31.37
C PHE A 139 24.19 -24.59 -30.17
N ASN A 140 23.74 -24.06 -29.03
CA ASN A 140 24.48 -23.97 -27.77
C ASN A 140 23.55 -24.22 -26.58
N ASP A 141 24.11 -24.25 -25.37
CA ASP A 141 23.36 -24.59 -24.15
C ASP A 141 22.19 -23.63 -23.89
N PRO A 142 20.93 -24.13 -23.79
CA PRO A 142 19.77 -23.37 -23.34
C PRO A 142 19.97 -22.59 -22.02
N GLY A 143 20.79 -23.11 -21.11
CA GLY A 143 21.09 -22.49 -19.82
C GLY A 143 21.73 -21.09 -19.93
N LEU A 144 22.34 -20.77 -21.07
CA LEU A 144 22.97 -19.46 -21.34
C LEU A 144 21.97 -18.30 -21.45
N SER A 145 20.67 -18.58 -21.43
CA SER A 145 19.63 -17.55 -21.47
C SER A 145 18.90 -17.36 -20.14
N VAL A 146 19.43 -17.97 -19.07
CA VAL A 146 18.91 -17.84 -17.71
C VAL A 146 20.06 -17.71 -16.71
N ASP A 147 21.24 -17.29 -17.15
CA ASP A 147 22.45 -17.22 -16.32
C ASP A 147 22.68 -15.80 -15.75
N GLY A 148 21.87 -14.82 -16.17
CA GLY A 148 21.97 -13.42 -15.76
C GLY A 148 23.07 -12.66 -16.49
N ASN A 149 23.60 -13.18 -17.60
CA ASN A 149 24.70 -12.60 -18.34
C ASN A 149 24.30 -12.22 -19.77
N ILE A 150 24.09 -10.92 -20.00
CA ILE A 150 23.75 -10.36 -21.33
C ILE A 150 24.83 -10.51 -22.41
N GLY A 151 25.99 -11.12 -22.09
CA GLY A 151 27.02 -11.49 -23.06
C GLY A 151 26.92 -12.92 -23.58
N THR A 152 26.06 -13.76 -22.99
CA THR A 152 25.78 -15.15 -23.38
C THR A 152 24.34 -15.27 -23.86
N ARG A 153 24.07 -16.21 -24.79
CA ARG A 153 22.74 -16.39 -25.37
C ARG A 153 22.45 -17.83 -25.69
N TRP A 154 21.18 -18.18 -25.73
CA TRP A 154 20.71 -19.39 -26.39
C TRP A 154 20.28 -19.10 -27.84
N SER A 155 20.51 -20.04 -28.76
CA SER A 155 20.07 -20.00 -30.15
C SER A 155 19.52 -21.34 -30.62
N ILE A 156 18.47 -21.31 -31.44
CA ILE A 156 18.02 -22.50 -32.20
C ILE A 156 19.16 -23.02 -33.10
N ALA A 157 19.13 -24.32 -33.43
CA ALA A 157 20.24 -24.97 -34.14
C ALA A 157 20.41 -24.52 -35.61
N ALA A 158 19.30 -24.17 -36.26
CA ALA A 158 19.27 -23.71 -37.65
C ALA A 158 18.08 -22.77 -37.87
N ALA A 159 18.11 -21.95 -38.92
CA ALA A 159 17.04 -21.01 -39.27
C ALA A 159 15.76 -21.75 -39.69
N THR A 160 14.96 -22.13 -38.69
CA THR A 160 13.75 -22.93 -38.78
C THR A 160 12.62 -22.26 -37.99
N GLU A 161 11.38 -22.59 -38.33
CA GLU A 161 10.17 -22.00 -37.74
C GLU A 161 9.43 -23.03 -36.89
N ASN A 162 8.58 -22.57 -35.99
CA ASN A 162 7.83 -23.39 -35.01
C ASN A 162 8.73 -24.13 -34.00
N GLU A 163 9.87 -23.52 -33.66
CA GLU A 163 10.77 -23.98 -32.60
C GLU A 163 10.23 -23.55 -31.21
N TRP A 164 10.70 -24.19 -30.14
CA TRP A 164 10.32 -23.82 -28.78
C TRP A 164 11.52 -23.83 -27.82
N TYR A 165 11.43 -23.02 -26.78
CA TYR A 165 12.34 -22.99 -25.63
C TYR A 165 11.52 -22.95 -24.34
N MET A 166 11.99 -23.61 -23.29
CA MET A 166 11.27 -23.77 -22.02
C MET A 166 12.20 -23.78 -20.81
N VAL A 167 11.77 -23.11 -19.74
CA VAL A 167 12.39 -23.13 -18.41
C VAL A 167 11.52 -23.91 -17.42
N ASP A 168 12.14 -24.74 -16.58
CA ASP A 168 11.52 -25.39 -15.42
C ASP A 168 11.88 -24.63 -14.13
N LEU A 169 10.92 -23.96 -13.52
CA LEU A 169 11.08 -23.20 -12.28
C LEU A 169 11.28 -24.08 -11.03
N LEU A 170 11.30 -25.41 -11.19
CA LEU A 170 11.48 -26.45 -10.16
C LEU A 170 10.34 -26.58 -9.14
N SER A 171 9.46 -25.59 -9.08
CA SER A 171 8.27 -25.57 -8.23
C SER A 171 7.23 -24.65 -8.86
N ILE A 172 5.95 -24.89 -8.55
CA ILE A 172 4.88 -23.99 -8.97
C ILE A 172 5.10 -22.61 -8.32
N LYS A 173 5.21 -21.58 -9.15
CA LYS A 173 5.30 -20.17 -8.78
C LYS A 173 4.13 -19.41 -9.39
N LYS A 174 3.64 -18.40 -8.69
CA LYS A 174 2.69 -17.44 -9.26
C LYS A 174 3.46 -16.36 -10.01
N ILE A 175 3.34 -16.32 -11.33
CA ILE A 175 4.12 -15.43 -12.21
C ILE A 175 3.18 -14.54 -13.03
N ASN A 176 3.67 -13.38 -13.47
CA ASN A 176 2.87 -12.43 -14.25
C ASN A 176 3.69 -11.57 -15.21
N ARG A 177 4.99 -11.83 -15.35
CA ARG A 177 5.83 -11.14 -16.32
C ARG A 177 6.94 -12.06 -16.83
N ILE A 178 7.17 -11.98 -18.14
CA ILE A 178 8.29 -12.62 -18.82
C ILE A 178 9.02 -11.54 -19.61
N ASP A 179 10.27 -11.28 -19.25
CA ASP A 179 11.14 -10.36 -19.98
C ASP A 179 12.05 -11.17 -20.91
N ILE A 180 12.22 -10.68 -22.14
CA ILE A 180 13.06 -11.33 -23.14
C ILE A 180 14.04 -10.30 -23.68
N LYS A 181 15.32 -10.62 -23.57
CA LYS A 181 16.43 -9.83 -24.12
C LYS A 181 16.81 -10.42 -25.46
N TRP A 182 16.12 -10.00 -26.50
CA TRP A 182 16.32 -10.57 -27.84
C TRP A 182 17.70 -10.26 -28.40
N GLU A 183 18.24 -11.18 -29.19
CA GLU A 183 19.34 -10.88 -30.10
C GLU A 183 18.79 -10.22 -31.38
N GLY A 184 19.69 -9.77 -32.28
CA GLY A 184 19.28 -9.24 -33.59
C GLY A 184 18.41 -10.19 -34.41
N ALA A 185 18.62 -11.51 -34.31
CA ALA A 185 17.79 -12.55 -34.88
C ALA A 185 16.66 -12.95 -33.91
N TYR A 186 15.50 -12.33 -34.06
CA TYR A 186 14.32 -12.53 -33.22
C TYR A 186 13.14 -13.17 -33.97
N ALA A 187 12.13 -13.62 -33.21
CA ALA A 187 10.87 -14.09 -33.76
C ALA A 187 9.90 -12.92 -33.99
N SER A 188 9.40 -12.72 -35.21
CA SER A 188 8.33 -11.74 -35.47
C SER A 188 6.95 -12.23 -34.99
N ASP A 189 6.77 -13.56 -34.94
CA ASP A 189 5.59 -14.22 -34.37
C ASP A 189 6.04 -15.20 -33.29
N TYR A 190 5.56 -14.99 -32.07
CA TYR A 190 5.77 -15.91 -30.96
C TYR A 190 4.61 -15.90 -29.99
N ALA A 191 4.53 -16.97 -29.19
CA ALA A 191 3.63 -17.05 -28.05
C ALA A 191 4.37 -17.49 -26.80
N LEU A 192 3.98 -16.90 -25.67
CA LEU A 192 4.41 -17.30 -24.34
C LEU A 192 3.34 -18.19 -23.72
N GLN A 193 3.77 -19.32 -23.21
CA GLN A 193 2.91 -20.36 -22.66
C GLN A 193 3.42 -20.79 -21.29
N VAL A 194 2.49 -21.17 -20.42
CA VAL A 194 2.80 -21.64 -19.07
C VAL A 194 2.10 -22.96 -18.78
N SER A 195 2.65 -23.75 -17.87
CA SER A 195 2.08 -25.02 -17.43
C SER A 195 2.50 -25.35 -15.99
N THR A 196 1.66 -26.08 -15.27
CA THR A 196 1.99 -26.68 -13.96
C THR A 196 2.38 -28.15 -14.07
N ASP A 197 2.09 -28.82 -15.20
CA ASP A 197 2.23 -30.28 -15.37
C ASP A 197 3.14 -30.68 -16.55
N LYS A 198 3.66 -29.71 -17.32
CA LYS A 198 4.49 -29.89 -18.53
C LYS A 198 3.75 -30.54 -19.71
N ILE A 199 2.45 -30.79 -19.59
CA ILE A 199 1.63 -31.46 -20.60
C ILE A 199 0.64 -30.45 -21.18
N ASN A 200 -0.12 -29.78 -20.33
CA ASN A 200 -1.14 -28.81 -20.70
C ASN A 200 -0.56 -27.41 -20.61
N PHE A 201 -0.46 -26.73 -21.76
CA PHE A 201 0.06 -25.37 -21.86
C PHE A 201 -1.05 -24.36 -22.15
N THR A 202 -1.07 -23.29 -21.37
CA THR A 202 -1.94 -22.13 -21.57
C THR A 202 -1.14 -20.98 -22.15
N THR A 203 -1.61 -20.37 -23.24
CA THR A 203 -1.00 -19.16 -23.81
C THR A 203 -1.35 -17.95 -22.94
N VAL A 204 -0.33 -17.23 -22.46
CA VAL A 204 -0.47 -16.01 -21.64
C VAL A 204 -0.17 -14.73 -22.41
N TYR A 205 0.52 -14.84 -23.55
CA TYR A 205 0.80 -13.74 -24.47
C TYR A 205 1.07 -14.28 -25.87
N SER A 206 0.71 -13.52 -26.91
CA SER A 206 1.06 -13.83 -28.30
C SER A 206 1.15 -12.56 -29.14
N THR A 207 2.01 -12.57 -30.15
CA THR A 207 2.12 -11.52 -31.17
C THR A 207 2.47 -12.14 -32.52
N SER A 208 2.12 -11.47 -33.62
CA SER A 208 2.45 -11.87 -34.99
C SER A 208 3.21 -10.78 -35.78
N THR A 209 3.46 -9.63 -35.16
CA THR A 209 4.02 -8.43 -35.79
C THR A 209 5.13 -7.80 -34.96
N PHE A 210 5.83 -8.58 -34.14
CA PHE A 210 6.92 -8.06 -33.32
C PHE A 210 8.10 -7.58 -34.19
N THR A 211 8.68 -6.43 -33.82
CA THR A 211 9.70 -5.72 -34.60
C THR A 211 11.11 -5.76 -33.97
N GLY A 212 11.32 -6.60 -32.96
CA GLY A 212 12.62 -6.76 -32.30
C GLY A 212 12.85 -5.81 -31.12
N GLY A 213 13.98 -6.00 -30.44
CA GLY A 213 14.37 -5.28 -29.23
C GLY A 213 13.99 -6.00 -27.93
N ASP A 214 14.40 -5.47 -26.78
CA ASP A 214 14.00 -6.01 -25.48
C ASP A 214 12.50 -5.86 -25.25
N VAL A 215 11.88 -6.86 -24.63
CA VAL A 215 10.46 -6.82 -24.29
C VAL A 215 10.20 -7.22 -22.85
N SER A 216 9.13 -6.66 -22.31
CA SER A 216 8.59 -7.00 -21.01
C SER A 216 7.12 -7.36 -21.16
N ASN A 217 6.82 -8.66 -21.14
CA ASN A 217 5.49 -9.18 -21.43
C ASN A 217 4.75 -9.43 -20.12
N ARG A 218 3.82 -8.55 -19.78
CA ARG A 218 2.97 -8.65 -18.58
C ARG A 218 1.65 -9.32 -18.90
N PHE A 219 1.14 -10.12 -17.98
CA PHE A 219 -0.12 -10.85 -18.11
C PHE A 219 -0.77 -11.05 -16.74
N ALA A 220 -2.01 -11.54 -16.71
CA ALA A 220 -2.69 -11.86 -15.46
C ALA A 220 -1.92 -12.93 -14.67
N ALA A 221 -1.80 -12.76 -13.35
CA ALA A 221 -1.00 -13.65 -12.53
C ALA A 221 -1.53 -15.09 -12.55
N VAL A 222 -0.64 -16.04 -12.85
CA VAL A 222 -0.97 -17.45 -13.07
C VAL A 222 0.05 -18.37 -12.40
N ASP A 223 -0.41 -19.51 -11.92
CA ASP A 223 0.46 -20.55 -11.37
C ASP A 223 1.17 -21.29 -12.51
N ALA A 224 2.50 -21.36 -12.45
CA ALA A 224 3.34 -21.99 -13.45
C ALA A 224 4.56 -22.65 -12.81
N GLN A 225 4.92 -23.85 -13.28
CA GLN A 225 6.25 -24.42 -13.08
C GLN A 225 7.07 -24.35 -14.38
N TYR A 226 6.42 -24.54 -15.53
CA TYR A 226 7.07 -24.55 -16.83
C TYR A 226 6.67 -23.31 -17.60
N VAL A 227 7.66 -22.57 -18.09
CA VAL A 227 7.47 -21.34 -18.88
C VAL A 227 8.12 -21.54 -20.23
N LYS A 228 7.32 -21.46 -21.30
CA LYS A 228 7.72 -21.79 -22.67
C LYS A 228 7.49 -20.63 -23.62
N ILE A 229 8.41 -20.40 -24.55
CA ILE A 229 8.19 -19.61 -25.75
C ILE A 229 8.07 -20.53 -26.96
N LEU A 230 7.05 -20.30 -27.78
CA LEU A 230 6.88 -20.90 -29.10
C LEU A 230 7.24 -19.86 -30.16
N LEU A 231 8.33 -20.10 -30.88
CA LEU A 231 8.90 -19.23 -31.92
C LEU A 231 8.31 -19.62 -33.28
N ARG A 232 7.21 -18.98 -33.67
CA ARG A 232 6.42 -19.40 -34.84
C ARG A 232 7.00 -18.91 -36.16
N LYS A 233 7.53 -17.67 -36.20
CA LYS A 233 8.07 -17.07 -37.42
C LYS A 233 9.29 -16.23 -37.15
N SER A 234 10.35 -16.45 -37.92
CA SER A 234 11.56 -15.63 -37.84
C SER A 234 11.38 -14.28 -38.54
N ALA A 235 11.95 -13.22 -37.96
CA ALA A 235 12.01 -11.91 -38.62
C ALA A 235 13.15 -11.81 -39.64
N LEU A 236 14.21 -12.61 -39.48
CA LEU A 236 15.44 -12.57 -40.26
C LEU A 236 15.85 -13.98 -40.73
N PRO A 237 16.68 -14.14 -41.77
CA PRO A 237 17.14 -15.44 -42.26
C PRO A 237 18.18 -16.12 -41.35
N TYR A 238 18.29 -15.70 -40.08
CA TYR A 238 19.24 -16.22 -39.10
C TYR A 238 18.52 -17.03 -38.02
N PRO A 239 19.19 -17.99 -37.36
CA PRO A 239 18.64 -18.70 -36.21
C PRO A 239 18.15 -17.74 -35.12
N MET A 240 16.89 -17.87 -34.71
CA MET A 240 16.32 -17.06 -33.63
C MET A 240 17.05 -17.31 -32.31
N SER A 241 17.37 -16.23 -31.59
CA SER A 241 18.14 -16.30 -30.34
C SER A 241 17.81 -15.14 -29.39
N PHE A 242 18.10 -15.33 -28.10
CA PHE A 242 17.96 -14.30 -27.07
C PHE A 242 19.02 -14.49 -25.97
N TRP A 243 19.47 -13.35 -25.44
CA TRP A 243 20.47 -13.25 -24.38
C TRP A 243 19.91 -13.71 -23.03
N GLU A 244 18.68 -13.32 -22.70
CA GLU A 244 18.04 -13.66 -21.42
C GLU A 244 16.54 -13.89 -21.59
N PHE A 245 16.03 -14.84 -20.81
CA PHE A 245 14.63 -15.21 -20.68
C PHE A 245 14.27 -15.22 -19.20
N GLU A 246 13.77 -14.07 -18.74
CA GLU A 246 13.59 -13.79 -17.32
C GLU A 246 12.12 -13.95 -16.94
N VAL A 247 11.87 -14.53 -15.77
CA VAL A 247 10.51 -14.77 -15.28
C VAL A 247 10.33 -14.07 -13.94
N TYR A 248 9.26 -13.28 -13.79
CA TYR A 248 9.04 -12.49 -12.59
C TYR A 248 7.64 -12.70 -12.02
N ALA A 249 7.57 -12.51 -10.69
CA ALA A 249 6.35 -12.45 -9.92
C ALA A 249 6.19 -11.02 -9.41
N ASP A 250 5.89 -10.09 -10.30
CA ASP A 250 5.53 -8.74 -9.87
C ASP A 250 4.35 -8.82 -8.93
N VAL A 251 4.42 -8.02 -7.87
CA VAL A 251 3.24 -7.74 -7.06
C VAL A 251 2.19 -7.16 -8.01
N PRO A 252 1.02 -7.82 -8.20
CA PRO A 252 -0.03 -7.27 -9.04
C PRO A 252 -0.34 -5.84 -8.56
N PRO A 253 -0.60 -4.90 -9.48
CA PRO A 253 -0.95 -3.55 -9.08
C PRO A 253 -2.20 -3.63 -8.18
N VAL A 254 -2.10 -3.04 -6.99
CA VAL A 254 -3.20 -3.05 -6.02
C VAL A 254 -4.17 -1.96 -6.43
N ASN A 255 -5.43 -2.32 -6.72
CA ASN A 255 -6.48 -1.32 -6.91
C ASN A 255 -6.75 -0.62 -5.57
N LEU A 256 -6.22 0.58 -5.43
CA LEU A 256 -6.32 1.41 -4.23
C LEU A 256 -7.75 1.91 -3.99
N ALA A 257 -8.61 1.90 -5.02
CA ALA A 257 -10.02 2.28 -4.91
C ALA A 257 -10.93 1.11 -4.45
N LEU A 258 -10.44 -0.14 -4.50
CA LEU A 258 -11.24 -1.31 -4.17
C LEU A 258 -11.82 -1.24 -2.75
N ASN A 259 -13.15 -1.38 -2.65
CA ASN A 259 -13.95 -1.34 -1.43
C ASN A 259 -13.76 -0.05 -0.61
N LYS A 260 -13.35 1.04 -1.26
CA LYS A 260 -13.27 2.36 -0.63
C LYS A 260 -14.63 3.05 -0.61
N THR A 261 -14.65 4.32 -0.21
CA THR A 261 -15.86 5.13 -0.21
C THR A 261 -15.92 5.95 -1.48
N ALA A 262 -17.01 5.81 -2.23
CA ALA A 262 -17.29 6.61 -3.41
C ALA A 262 -18.49 7.53 -3.21
N THR A 263 -18.50 8.63 -3.95
CA THR A 263 -19.56 9.64 -4.00
C THR A 263 -19.65 10.20 -5.42
N ALA A 264 -20.81 10.69 -5.81
CA ALA A 264 -21.03 11.27 -7.11
C ALA A 264 -21.94 12.51 -7.05
N SER A 265 -22.02 13.26 -8.14
CA SER A 265 -23.01 14.33 -8.31
C SER A 265 -24.44 13.81 -8.34
N SER A 266 -24.64 12.66 -8.99
CA SER A 266 -25.93 11.99 -9.11
C SER A 266 -25.74 10.50 -9.33
N SER A 267 -26.72 9.69 -8.94
CA SER A 267 -26.62 8.23 -8.98
C SER A 267 -27.98 7.60 -9.26
N PHE A 268 -28.05 6.74 -10.28
CA PHE A 268 -29.19 5.83 -10.46
C PHE A 268 -29.07 4.61 -9.54
N ASN A 269 -27.84 4.17 -9.31
CA ASN A 269 -27.48 3.04 -8.45
C ASN A 269 -26.24 3.39 -7.61
N ALA A 270 -25.92 2.55 -6.62
CA ALA A 270 -24.89 2.86 -5.64
C ALA A 270 -23.50 3.07 -6.27
N GLU A 271 -22.78 4.09 -5.80
CA GLU A 271 -21.43 4.45 -6.24
C GLU A 271 -20.40 3.35 -5.93
N SER A 272 -20.66 2.54 -4.91
CA SER A 272 -19.78 1.43 -4.52
C SER A 272 -19.70 0.32 -5.57
N LEU A 273 -20.67 0.25 -6.49
CA LEU A 273 -20.74 -0.79 -7.53
C LEU A 273 -19.69 -0.64 -8.63
N SER A 274 -18.90 0.44 -8.62
CA SER A 274 -17.80 0.65 -9.54
C SER A 274 -16.42 0.63 -8.88
N ILE A 275 -16.36 0.12 -7.66
CA ILE A 275 -15.12 -0.08 -6.90
C ILE A 275 -15.19 -1.39 -6.09
N ASP A 276 -15.97 -2.37 -6.55
CA ASP A 276 -16.18 -3.64 -5.83
C ASP A 276 -15.42 -4.82 -6.45
N GLY A 277 -14.73 -4.59 -7.57
CA GLY A 277 -13.95 -5.58 -8.31
C GLY A 277 -14.81 -6.51 -9.16
N ASN A 278 -16.06 -6.13 -9.46
CA ASN A 278 -17.02 -6.97 -10.16
C ASN A 278 -17.52 -6.32 -11.46
N LEU A 279 -17.04 -6.82 -12.59
CA LEU A 279 -17.43 -6.36 -13.93
C LEU A 279 -18.91 -6.64 -14.31
N GLY A 280 -19.68 -7.27 -13.43
CA GLY A 280 -21.14 -7.45 -13.58
C GLY A 280 -21.97 -6.35 -12.91
N THR A 281 -21.36 -5.47 -12.14
CA THR A 281 -22.00 -4.34 -11.44
C THR A 281 -21.37 -3.02 -11.89
N ARG A 282 -22.16 -1.94 -11.94
CA ARG A 282 -21.70 -0.63 -12.42
C ARG A 282 -22.30 0.49 -11.61
N TRP A 283 -21.65 1.64 -11.61
CA TRP A 283 -22.28 2.91 -11.24
C TRP A 283 -22.73 3.67 -12.51
N SER A 284 -23.84 4.40 -12.40
CA SER A 284 -24.38 5.26 -13.46
C SER A 284 -24.90 6.57 -12.87
N ILE A 285 -24.70 7.67 -13.61
CA ILE A 285 -25.38 8.94 -13.33
C ILE A 285 -26.91 8.76 -13.38
N ALA A 286 -27.66 9.62 -12.67
CA ALA A 286 -29.10 9.45 -12.48
C ALA A 286 -29.93 9.68 -13.76
N ALA A 287 -29.46 10.54 -14.66
CA ALA A 287 -30.11 10.88 -15.91
C ALA A 287 -29.05 11.23 -16.97
N ALA A 288 -29.43 11.33 -18.25
CA ALA A 288 -28.52 11.70 -19.32
C ALA A 288 -28.18 13.20 -19.28
N THR A 289 -27.32 13.59 -18.33
CA THR A 289 -26.81 14.95 -18.11
C THR A 289 -25.31 15.02 -18.33
N GLU A 290 -24.80 16.24 -18.51
CA GLU A 290 -23.39 16.55 -18.75
C GLU A 290 -22.80 17.30 -17.54
N ASN A 291 -21.46 17.36 -17.45
CA ASN A 291 -20.72 17.96 -16.34
C ASN A 291 -21.00 17.29 -14.98
N GLU A 292 -21.23 15.98 -15.01
CA GLU A 292 -21.37 15.14 -13.82
C GLU A 292 -20.00 14.76 -13.25
N TRP A 293 -19.96 14.26 -12.02
CA TRP A 293 -18.71 13.81 -11.42
C TRP A 293 -18.89 12.57 -10.53
N TYR A 294 -17.82 11.79 -10.43
CA TYR A 294 -17.68 10.68 -9.51
C TYR A 294 -16.33 10.78 -8.80
N LYS A 295 -16.25 10.38 -7.53
CA LYS A 295 -15.05 10.51 -6.70
C LYS A 295 -14.92 9.40 -5.68
N VAL A 296 -13.70 8.90 -5.51
CA VAL A 296 -13.29 7.94 -4.49
C VAL A 296 -12.42 8.63 -3.43
N ASP A 297 -12.67 8.36 -2.14
CA ASP A 297 -11.74 8.61 -1.03
C ASP A 297 -10.94 7.33 -0.73
N LEU A 298 -9.63 7.35 -0.98
CA LEU A 298 -8.72 6.22 -0.76
C LEU A 298 -8.53 5.89 0.74
N GLY A 299 -9.00 6.76 1.64
CA GLY A 299 -8.96 6.63 3.10
C GLY A 299 -7.67 7.17 3.73
N LYS A 300 -6.60 7.30 2.94
CA LYS A 300 -5.34 7.97 3.29
C LYS A 300 -4.69 8.52 2.02
N GLU A 301 -3.68 9.37 2.20
CA GLU A 301 -2.85 9.81 1.08
C GLU A 301 -2.04 8.62 0.54
N GLU A 302 -2.12 8.41 -0.77
CA GLU A 302 -1.41 7.39 -1.54
C GLU A 302 -0.66 8.06 -2.70
N ASN A 303 0.47 7.49 -3.11
CA ASN A 303 1.15 7.91 -4.33
C ASN A 303 0.55 7.15 -5.53
N ILE A 304 -0.09 7.85 -6.45
CA ILE A 304 -0.84 7.26 -7.57
C ILE A 304 -0.35 7.81 -8.92
N SER A 305 -0.44 6.99 -9.96
CA SER A 305 0.03 7.37 -11.31
C SER A 305 -0.84 6.83 -12.46
N ARG A 306 -1.87 6.03 -12.15
CA ARG A 306 -2.75 5.46 -13.15
C ARG A 306 -4.18 5.32 -12.61
N VAL A 307 -5.14 5.61 -13.47
CA VAL A 307 -6.56 5.30 -13.25
C VAL A 307 -7.07 4.50 -14.44
N ASP A 308 -7.56 3.29 -14.17
CA ASP A 308 -8.17 2.45 -15.19
C ASP A 308 -9.70 2.53 -15.04
N ILE A 309 -10.40 2.64 -16.15
CA ILE A 309 -11.86 2.76 -16.16
C ILE A 309 -12.42 1.68 -17.10
N LYS A 310 -13.28 0.83 -16.53
CA LYS A 310 -14.01 -0.20 -17.27
C LYS A 310 -15.34 0.37 -17.69
N TRP A 311 -15.36 1.07 -18.83
CA TRP A 311 -16.55 1.78 -19.27
C TRP A 311 -17.69 0.84 -19.66
N GLU A 312 -18.93 1.30 -19.45
CA GLU A 312 -20.08 0.74 -20.15
C GLU A 312 -20.18 1.32 -21.57
N GLY A 313 -21.06 0.78 -22.43
CA GLY A 313 -21.36 1.36 -23.73
C GLY A 313 -21.77 2.84 -23.70
N ALA A 314 -22.43 3.30 -22.63
CA ALA A 314 -22.70 4.71 -22.34
C ALA A 314 -21.52 5.35 -21.57
N TYR A 315 -20.55 5.90 -22.32
CA TYR A 315 -19.33 6.49 -21.79
C TYR A 315 -19.24 8.01 -22.03
N ALA A 316 -18.30 8.67 -21.34
CA ALA A 316 -17.96 10.06 -21.58
C ALA A 316 -16.97 10.18 -22.74
N SER A 317 -17.30 10.94 -23.78
CA SER A 317 -16.35 11.29 -24.86
C SER A 317 -15.35 12.37 -24.43
N ASP A 318 -15.76 13.22 -23.49
CA ASP A 318 -14.94 14.23 -22.85
C ASP A 318 -14.97 14.01 -21.34
N TYR A 319 -13.79 13.75 -20.76
CA TYR A 319 -13.63 13.64 -19.32
C TYR A 319 -12.25 14.08 -18.85
N ALA A 320 -12.18 14.46 -17.57
CA ALA A 320 -10.93 14.78 -16.90
C ALA A 320 -10.81 14.00 -15.59
N LEU A 321 -9.60 13.53 -15.29
CA LEU A 321 -9.25 12.97 -14.00
C LEU A 321 -8.57 14.02 -13.15
N GLN A 322 -9.02 14.14 -11.90
CA GLN A 322 -8.54 15.11 -10.94
C GLN A 322 -8.19 14.42 -9.63
N VAL A 323 -7.21 14.97 -8.93
CA VAL A 323 -6.74 14.45 -7.64
C VAL A 323 -6.70 15.55 -6.58
N SER A 324 -6.81 15.16 -5.31
CA SER A 324 -6.73 16.08 -4.17
C SER A 324 -6.23 15.34 -2.92
N THR A 325 -5.53 16.04 -2.03
CA THR A 325 -5.17 15.54 -0.68
C THR A 325 -6.17 16.01 0.38
N ASP A 326 -6.91 17.10 0.14
CA ASP A 326 -7.75 17.80 1.11
C ASP A 326 -9.26 17.77 0.78
N ASN A 327 -9.65 17.25 -0.38
CA ASN A 327 -11.02 17.24 -0.92
C ASN A 327 -11.60 18.65 -1.17
N ILE A 328 -10.76 19.67 -1.25
CA ILE A 328 -11.15 21.06 -1.50
C ILE A 328 -10.53 21.51 -2.83
N VAL A 329 -9.21 21.40 -2.94
CA VAL A 329 -8.47 21.78 -4.14
C VAL A 329 -8.19 20.55 -4.97
N PHE A 330 -8.71 20.54 -6.20
CA PHE A 330 -8.49 19.46 -7.16
C PHE A 330 -7.57 19.92 -8.28
N THR A 331 -6.58 19.10 -8.60
CA THR A 331 -5.67 19.30 -9.75
C THR A 331 -5.96 18.27 -10.82
N THR A 332 -6.10 18.71 -12.07
CA THR A 332 -6.28 17.82 -13.22
C THR A 332 -4.95 17.13 -13.54
N VAL A 333 -4.97 15.80 -13.61
CA VAL A 333 -3.79 14.97 -13.94
C VAL A 333 -3.89 14.32 -15.31
N TYR A 334 -5.10 14.24 -15.87
CA TYR A 334 -5.37 13.71 -17.20
C TYR A 334 -6.66 14.33 -17.74
N ALA A 335 -6.74 14.55 -19.06
CA ALA A 335 -7.97 14.98 -19.73
C ALA A 335 -7.99 14.52 -21.20
N THR A 336 -9.17 14.27 -21.72
CA THR A 336 -9.42 13.96 -23.14
C THR A 336 -10.78 14.51 -23.55
N SER A 337 -10.93 14.89 -24.82
CA SER A 337 -12.19 15.38 -25.41
C SER A 337 -12.66 14.55 -26.62
N THR A 338 -11.93 13.48 -26.95
CA THR A 338 -12.14 12.66 -28.15
C THR A 338 -12.11 11.17 -27.83
N PHE A 339 -12.49 10.77 -26.62
CA PHE A 339 -12.51 9.35 -26.25
C PHE A 339 -13.60 8.61 -27.03
N THR A 340 -13.27 7.44 -27.57
CA THR A 340 -14.13 6.66 -28.47
C THR A 340 -14.76 5.43 -27.81
N GLY A 341 -14.66 5.31 -26.49
CA GLY A 341 -15.23 4.18 -25.73
C GLY A 341 -14.31 2.97 -25.61
N GLY A 342 -14.80 1.93 -24.91
CA GLY A 342 -14.00 0.78 -24.47
C GLY A 342 -13.31 1.02 -23.13
N ASP A 343 -12.54 0.04 -22.64
CA ASP A 343 -11.74 0.23 -21.43
C ASP A 343 -10.67 1.32 -21.64
N SER A 344 -10.41 2.14 -20.63
CA SER A 344 -9.31 3.09 -20.64
C SER A 344 -8.31 2.84 -19.51
N SER A 345 -7.03 3.10 -19.79
CA SER A 345 -5.93 3.05 -18.84
C SER A 345 -5.16 4.36 -18.93
N ASN A 346 -5.39 5.24 -17.95
CA ASN A 346 -4.99 6.64 -18.02
C ASN A 346 -3.80 6.87 -17.09
N SER A 347 -2.59 6.92 -17.67
CA SER A 347 -1.35 7.15 -16.93
C SER A 347 -0.97 8.62 -16.87
N PHE A 348 -0.37 9.04 -15.76
CA PHE A 348 0.09 10.40 -15.52
C PHE A 348 1.30 10.41 -14.57
N THR A 349 1.98 11.55 -14.44
CA THR A 349 3.10 11.70 -13.50
C THR A 349 2.64 11.41 -12.08
N ALA A 350 3.37 10.54 -11.37
CA ALA A 350 3.00 10.11 -10.03
C ALA A 350 2.81 11.30 -9.07
N VAL A 351 1.71 11.27 -8.32
CA VAL A 351 1.29 12.36 -7.43
C VAL A 351 0.65 11.78 -6.17
N ASN A 352 0.87 12.46 -5.05
CA ASN A 352 0.19 12.09 -3.81
C ASN A 352 -1.26 12.58 -3.83
N ALA A 353 -2.19 11.68 -3.53
CA ALA A 353 -3.62 11.95 -3.52
C ALA A 353 -4.32 11.11 -2.46
N ARG A 354 -5.35 11.66 -1.85
CA ARG A 354 -6.34 10.90 -1.06
C ARG A 354 -7.65 10.76 -1.82
N TYR A 355 -8.00 11.75 -2.63
CA TYR A 355 -9.24 11.79 -3.38
C TYR A 355 -8.95 11.74 -4.86
N VAL A 356 -9.63 10.84 -5.58
CA VAL A 356 -9.52 10.70 -7.04
C VAL A 356 -10.91 10.91 -7.63
N LYS A 357 -11.03 11.85 -8.57
CA LYS A 357 -12.29 12.31 -9.13
C LYS A 357 -12.24 12.24 -10.65
N ILE A 358 -13.34 11.82 -11.27
CA ILE A 358 -13.60 12.00 -12.69
C ILE A 358 -14.65 13.09 -12.89
N LEU A 359 -14.40 14.00 -13.82
CA LEU A 359 -15.36 14.93 -14.39
C LEU A 359 -15.83 14.36 -15.73
N LEU A 360 -17.13 14.12 -15.87
CA LEU A 360 -17.78 13.60 -17.06
C LEU A 360 -18.38 14.78 -17.82
N ASN A 361 -17.57 15.46 -18.63
CA ASN A 361 -17.94 16.73 -19.26
C ASN A 361 -18.96 16.53 -20.39
N LYS A 362 -18.81 15.48 -21.20
CA LYS A 362 -19.68 15.24 -22.36
C LYS A 362 -19.95 13.76 -22.61
N SER A 363 -21.22 13.40 -22.75
CA SER A 363 -21.60 12.04 -23.12
C SER A 363 -21.33 11.75 -24.59
N ALA A 364 -20.94 10.51 -24.90
CA ALA A 364 -20.85 10.05 -26.29
C ALA A 364 -22.21 9.62 -26.87
N LEU A 365 -23.16 9.23 -26.01
CA LEU A 365 -24.46 8.67 -26.39
C LEU A 365 -25.59 9.33 -25.57
N PRO A 366 -26.86 9.27 -26.03
CA PRO A 366 -28.00 9.85 -25.32
C PRO A 366 -28.47 9.00 -24.12
N TYR A 367 -27.54 8.35 -23.44
CA TYR A 367 -27.77 7.50 -22.27
C TYR A 367 -26.96 8.01 -21.07
N PRO A 368 -27.41 7.74 -19.83
CA PRO A 368 -26.64 8.05 -18.63
C PRO A 368 -25.25 7.42 -18.67
N MET A 369 -24.20 8.26 -18.55
CA MET A 369 -22.81 7.81 -18.52
C MET A 369 -22.54 6.90 -17.33
N SER A 370 -21.73 5.86 -17.53
CA SER A 370 -21.51 4.82 -16.53
C SER A 370 -20.25 4.00 -16.78
N PHE A 371 -19.79 3.31 -15.73
CA PHE A 371 -18.65 2.40 -15.80
C PHE A 371 -18.80 1.28 -14.76
N TRP A 372 -18.33 0.09 -15.14
CA TRP A 372 -18.28 -1.11 -14.33
C TRP A 372 -17.24 -1.01 -13.21
N GLU A 373 -16.08 -0.42 -13.47
CA GLU A 373 -15.01 -0.26 -12.48
C GLU A 373 -14.25 1.05 -12.69
N PHE A 374 -13.82 1.64 -11.58
CA PHE A 374 -12.97 2.83 -11.46
C PHE A 374 -11.80 2.49 -10.55
N GLU A 375 -10.69 2.10 -11.16
CA GLU A 375 -9.56 1.50 -10.48
C GLU A 375 -8.40 2.50 -10.36
N VAL A 376 -7.75 2.56 -9.21
CA VAL A 376 -6.66 3.52 -8.94
C VAL A 376 -5.38 2.77 -8.58
N TYR A 377 -4.27 3.11 -9.22
CA TYR A 377 -2.99 2.40 -9.08
C TYR A 377 -1.79 3.33 -8.88
N ASN A 378 -0.75 2.79 -8.25
CA ASN A 378 0.55 3.44 -8.04
C ASN A 378 1.57 3.19 -9.17
N LYS A 379 1.28 2.27 -10.10
CA LYS A 379 2.10 1.97 -11.28
C LYS A 379 1.33 1.21 -12.34
#